data_AF-A0AAN6WJH3-F1
#
_entry.id   AF-A0AAN6WJH3-F1
#
_cell.length_a   1.000
_cell.length_b   1.000
_cell.length_c   1.000
_cell.angle_alpha   90.00
_cell.angle_beta   90.00
_cell.angle_gamma   90.00
#
_symmetry.space_group_name_H-M   'P 1'
#
loop_
_entity.id
_entity.type
_entity.pdbx_description
1 polymer ?
#
loop_
_entity_poly.entity_id
_entity_poly.type
_entity_poly.pdbx_seq_one_letter_code
_entity_poly.pdbx_strand_id
1 'polypeptide(L)'
;PPDVRETLEECERRGDYESAEYEKASAVFYSRHVCRLDPLLEEVEAAFRNLKEDPTSYLTIQGPSEFVIVGSLKNWEGWQDAHKIEVETLLLNGGHDEVTDRAMEPWFKHIPKEKVKWVKFEDASHMAHWEEREKFMSICGGFLLDN
;
A
#
# COMPACT_ATOMS: atom_id res chain seq x y z
N PRO A 1 -5.59 -4.68 16.06
CA PRO A 1 -6.18 -4.97 17.39
C PRO A 1 -6.43 -3.65 18.13
N PRO A 2 -7.40 -3.54 19.07
CA PRO A 2 -7.69 -2.28 19.76
C PRO A 2 -6.47 -1.70 20.48
N ASP A 3 -5.75 -2.55 21.24
CA ASP A 3 -4.51 -2.23 21.93
C ASP A 3 -3.41 -1.69 20.98
N VAL A 4 -3.20 -2.39 19.86
CA VAL A 4 -2.22 -1.96 18.83
C VAL A 4 -2.60 -0.60 18.25
N ARG A 5 -3.90 -0.36 17.98
CA ARG A 5 -4.37 0.91 17.44
C ARG A 5 -4.18 2.04 18.44
N GLU A 6 -4.57 1.84 19.70
CA GLU A 6 -4.43 2.83 20.76
C GLU A 6 -2.96 3.26 20.96
N THR A 7 -2.03 2.30 20.94
CA THR A 7 -0.59 2.57 20.97
C THR A 7 -0.15 3.43 19.79
N LEU A 8 -0.54 3.08 18.56
CA LEU A 8 -0.17 3.85 17.36
C LEU A 8 -0.70 5.28 17.44
N GLU A 9 -1.97 5.46 17.78
CA GLU A 9 -2.60 6.77 17.89
C GLU A 9 -1.98 7.64 19.00
N GLU A 10 -1.56 7.05 20.12
CA GLU A 10 -0.88 7.79 21.20
C GLU A 10 0.53 8.22 20.81
N CYS A 11 1.30 7.34 20.18
CA CYS A 11 2.61 7.64 19.65
C CYS A 11 2.52 8.76 18.59
N GLU A 12 1.53 8.69 17.70
CA GLU A 12 1.24 9.73 16.72
C GLU A 12 0.89 11.08 17.37
N ARG A 13 0.01 11.10 18.39
CA ARG A 13 -0.33 12.32 19.14
C ARG A 13 0.89 12.98 19.76
N ARG A 14 1.87 12.17 20.19
CA ARG A 14 3.13 12.63 20.78
C ARG A 14 4.20 12.99 19.73
N GLY A 15 3.99 12.64 18.47
CA GLY A 15 5.00 12.74 17.42
C GLY A 15 6.19 11.79 17.63
N ASP A 16 5.99 10.70 18.37
CA ASP A 16 7.01 9.71 18.70
C ASP A 16 6.90 8.50 17.76
N TYR A 17 7.65 8.55 16.66
CA TYR A 17 7.64 7.52 15.63
C TYR A 17 8.83 6.56 15.70
N GLU A 18 9.71 6.74 16.69
CA GLU A 18 10.97 5.99 16.81
C GLU A 18 11.00 5.12 18.07
N SER A 19 10.00 5.23 18.96
CA SER A 19 9.92 4.38 20.14
C SER A 19 9.75 2.90 19.78
N ALA A 20 10.33 2.03 20.62
CA ALA A 20 10.17 0.58 20.50
C ALA A 20 8.70 0.14 20.58
N GLU A 21 7.85 0.92 21.27
CA GLU A 21 6.42 0.67 21.33
C GLU A 21 5.76 0.93 19.97
N TYR A 22 6.08 2.05 19.31
CA TYR A 22 5.62 2.37 17.97
C TYR A 22 6.10 1.35 16.94
N GLU A 23 7.40 0.98 16.97
CA GLU A 23 7.95 -0.03 16.06
C GLU A 23 7.21 -1.37 16.20
N LYS A 24 6.96 -1.81 17.44
CA LYS A 24 6.26 -3.08 17.70
C LYS A 24 4.80 -3.03 17.24
N ALA A 25 4.10 -1.94 17.49
CA ALA A 25 2.71 -1.79 17.05
C ALA A 25 2.62 -1.68 15.52
N SER A 26 3.54 -0.96 14.89
CA SER A 26 3.64 -0.83 13.42
C SER A 26 3.91 -2.18 12.76
N ALA A 27 4.76 -3.02 13.35
CA ALA A 27 5.02 -4.37 12.84
C ALA A 27 3.74 -5.25 12.79
N VAL A 28 2.81 -5.08 13.74
CA VAL A 28 1.52 -5.78 13.71
C VAL A 28 0.63 -5.26 12.58
N PHE A 29 0.69 -3.97 12.26
CA PHE A 29 0.00 -3.41 11.11
C PHE A 29 0.62 -3.92 9.79
N TYR A 30 1.95 -3.87 9.65
CA TYR A 30 2.65 -4.32 8.43
C TYR A 30 2.43 -5.80 8.11
N SER A 31 2.50 -6.68 9.12
CA SER A 31 2.22 -8.12 8.95
C SER A 31 0.77 -8.45 8.55
N ARG A 32 -0.16 -7.50 8.68
CA ARG A 32 -1.56 -7.69 8.31
C ARG A 32 -1.92 -7.03 7.00
N HIS A 33 -1.32 -5.87 6.72
CA HIS A 33 -1.80 -4.93 5.71
C HIS A 33 -0.75 -4.54 4.66
N VAL A 34 0.54 -4.82 4.90
CA VAL A 34 1.61 -4.58 3.91
C VAL A 34 2.07 -5.89 3.28
N CYS A 35 2.52 -6.84 4.09
CA CYS A 35 2.93 -8.16 3.63
C CYS A 35 2.65 -9.20 4.71
N ARG A 36 1.83 -10.20 4.36
CA ARG A 36 1.35 -11.25 5.26
C ARG A 36 2.18 -12.53 5.20
N LEU A 37 3.24 -12.56 4.40
CA LEU A 37 4.16 -13.70 4.35
C LEU A 37 4.92 -13.80 5.67
N ASP A 38 4.96 -15.00 6.25
CA ASP A 38 5.75 -15.32 7.44
C ASP A 38 6.39 -16.71 7.24
N PRO A 39 7.73 -16.80 7.11
CA PRO A 39 8.69 -15.68 7.12
C PRO A 39 8.58 -14.80 5.88
N LEU A 40 9.08 -13.57 5.98
CA LEU A 40 9.27 -12.70 4.81
C LEU A 40 10.30 -13.31 3.86
N LEU A 41 10.16 -13.00 2.57
CA LEU A 41 11.16 -13.33 1.56
C LEU A 41 12.37 -12.39 1.70
N GLU A 42 13.57 -12.89 1.37
CA GLU A 42 14.82 -12.10 1.45
C GLU A 42 14.72 -10.80 0.64
N GLU A 43 14.05 -10.81 -0.50
CA GLU A 43 13.85 -9.64 -1.34
C GLU A 43 12.98 -8.56 -0.66
N VAL A 44 11.98 -9.00 0.12
CA VAL A 44 11.09 -8.10 0.88
C VAL A 44 11.86 -7.53 2.08
N GLU A 45 12.61 -8.38 2.80
CA GLU A 45 13.46 -7.92 3.90
C GLU A 45 14.53 -6.94 3.41
N ALA A 46 15.15 -7.19 2.26
CA ALA A 46 16.12 -6.31 1.64
C ALA A 46 15.52 -4.94 1.32
N ALA A 47 14.28 -4.88 0.81
CA ALA A 47 13.59 -3.62 0.56
C ALA A 47 13.41 -2.79 1.85
N PHE A 48 12.98 -3.42 2.96
CA PHE A 48 12.84 -2.74 4.25
C PHE A 48 14.18 -2.30 4.83
N ARG A 49 15.25 -3.09 4.66
CA ARG A 49 16.61 -2.70 5.07
C ARG A 49 17.09 -1.48 4.30
N ASN A 50 16.94 -1.49 2.97
CA ASN A 50 17.34 -0.35 2.12
C ASN A 50 16.61 0.93 2.51
N LEU A 51 15.30 0.83 2.79
CA LEU A 51 14.49 1.97 3.26
C LEU A 51 15.01 2.51 4.60
N LYS A 52 15.41 1.63 5.53
CA LYS A 52 15.95 2.03 6.84
C LYS A 52 17.36 2.61 6.74
N GLU A 53 18.17 2.14 5.80
CA GLU A 53 19.54 2.63 5.57
C GLU A 53 19.54 4.07 5.03
N ASP A 54 18.61 4.40 4.12
CA ASP A 54 18.41 5.77 3.64
C ASP A 54 16.91 6.11 3.50
N PRO A 55 16.28 6.64 4.56
CA PRO A 55 14.87 6.98 4.54
C PRO A 55 14.59 8.39 3.96
N THR A 56 15.60 9.09 3.42
CA THR A 56 15.52 10.53 3.07
C THR A 56 14.32 10.84 2.19
N SER A 57 14.15 10.10 1.09
CA SER A 57 13.04 10.33 0.16
C SER A 57 11.70 9.96 0.77
N TYR A 58 11.64 8.86 1.52
CA TYR A 58 10.41 8.38 2.14
C TYR A 58 9.89 9.35 3.21
N LEU A 59 10.76 9.80 4.12
CA LEU A 59 10.40 10.79 5.15
C LEU A 59 9.98 12.14 4.56
N THR A 60 10.60 12.54 3.45
CA THR A 60 10.29 13.81 2.78
C THR A 60 8.91 13.76 2.11
N ILE A 61 8.60 12.66 1.43
CA ILE A 61 7.43 12.57 0.55
C ILE A 61 6.21 12.01 1.30
N GLN A 62 6.41 10.91 2.03
CA GLN A 62 5.39 10.16 2.75
C GLN A 62 5.35 10.63 4.21
N GLY A 63 6.40 10.36 4.96
CA GLY A 63 6.42 10.50 6.42
C GLY A 63 7.04 9.28 7.10
N PRO A 64 6.81 9.11 8.41
CA PRO A 64 7.49 8.08 9.20
C PRO A 64 6.91 6.66 9.04
N SER A 65 5.72 6.49 8.47
CA SER A 65 5.08 5.18 8.30
C SER A 65 4.01 5.16 7.21
N GLU A 66 3.52 3.96 6.86
CA GLU A 66 2.51 3.75 5.81
C GLU A 66 1.14 4.39 6.12
N PHE A 67 0.80 4.58 7.40
CA PHE A 67 -0.50 5.11 7.82
C PHE A 67 -0.44 6.56 8.33
N VAL A 68 0.77 7.16 8.38
CA VAL A 68 0.97 8.55 8.81
C VAL A 68 1.65 9.35 7.70
N ILE A 69 0.84 10.02 6.88
CA ILE A 69 1.33 10.85 5.77
C ILE A 69 1.46 12.30 6.24
N VAL A 70 2.69 12.70 6.57
CA VAL A 70 3.02 14.08 7.01
C VAL A 70 3.94 14.81 6.04
N GLY A 71 4.50 14.09 5.06
CA GLY A 71 5.37 14.61 4.02
C GLY A 71 4.63 15.42 2.95
N SER A 72 5.30 15.65 1.82
CA SER A 72 4.76 16.47 0.74
C SER A 72 3.48 15.92 0.09
N LEU A 73 3.20 14.62 0.18
CA LEU A 73 2.00 14.00 -0.39
C LEU A 73 0.74 14.10 0.48
N LYS A 74 0.80 14.65 1.69
CA LYS A 74 -0.33 14.62 2.65
C LYS A 74 -1.67 15.18 2.14
N ASN A 75 -1.63 16.07 1.14
CA ASN A 75 -2.81 16.70 0.54
C ASN A 75 -2.98 16.34 -0.95
N TRP A 76 -2.22 15.37 -1.45
CA TRP A 76 -2.23 15.01 -2.86
C TRP A 76 -3.38 14.05 -3.17
N GLU A 77 -4.17 14.38 -4.19
CA GLU A 77 -5.36 13.62 -4.59
C GLU A 77 -5.31 13.35 -6.10
N GLY A 78 -4.51 12.35 -6.50
CA GLY A 78 -4.25 12.07 -7.92
C GLY A 78 -5.48 11.66 -8.76
N TRP A 79 -6.48 11.06 -8.12
CA TRP A 79 -7.70 10.58 -8.82
C TRP A 79 -8.50 11.72 -9.46
N GLN A 80 -8.33 12.97 -9.01
CA GLN A 80 -9.02 14.14 -9.57
C GLN A 80 -8.71 14.33 -11.05
N ASP A 81 -7.50 13.96 -11.46
CA ASP A 81 -7.03 14.03 -12.85
C ASP A 81 -7.22 12.71 -13.62
N ALA A 82 -7.76 11.67 -13.00
CA ALA A 82 -7.85 10.34 -13.62
C ALA A 82 -8.73 10.29 -14.88
N HIS A 83 -9.63 11.26 -15.06
CA HIS A 83 -10.42 11.45 -16.28
C HIS A 83 -9.57 11.78 -17.52
N LYS A 84 -8.30 12.18 -17.34
CA LYS A 84 -7.33 12.44 -18.41
C LYS A 84 -6.60 11.18 -18.87
N ILE A 85 -6.82 10.03 -18.23
CA ILE A 85 -6.14 8.78 -18.59
C ILE A 85 -6.76 8.23 -19.87
N GLU A 86 -5.96 8.14 -20.93
CA GLU A 86 -6.40 7.69 -22.25
C GLU A 86 -6.02 6.26 -22.60
N VAL A 87 -5.22 5.59 -21.76
CA VAL A 87 -4.77 4.22 -21.98
C VAL A 87 -5.57 3.22 -21.15
N GLU A 88 -5.60 1.97 -21.60
CA GLU A 88 -6.12 0.86 -20.81
C GLU A 88 -5.42 0.81 -19.46
N THR A 89 -6.20 0.63 -18.40
CA THR A 89 -5.75 0.75 -17.01
C THR A 89 -6.29 -0.41 -16.19
N LEU A 90 -5.39 -1.05 -15.44
CA LEU A 90 -5.72 -2.11 -14.51
C LEU A 90 -5.46 -1.62 -13.08
N LEU A 91 -6.51 -1.54 -12.28
CA LEU A 91 -6.46 -1.27 -10.85
C LEU A 91 -6.35 -2.59 -10.10
N LEU A 92 -5.41 -2.67 -9.15
CA LEU A 92 -5.14 -3.86 -8.34
C LEU A 92 -5.04 -3.48 -6.87
N ASN A 93 -5.71 -4.23 -5.98
CA ASN A 93 -5.48 -4.14 -4.53
C ASN A 93 -5.79 -5.48 -3.84
N GLY A 94 -5.26 -5.65 -2.63
CA GLY A 94 -5.56 -6.80 -1.77
C GLY A 94 -6.85 -6.67 -0.94
N GLY A 95 -7.41 -7.80 -0.50
CA GLY A 95 -8.52 -7.87 0.44
C GLY A 95 -8.17 -7.39 1.85
N HIS A 96 -6.90 -7.46 2.20
CA HIS A 96 -6.32 -7.00 3.46
C HIS A 96 -5.43 -5.76 3.29
N ASP A 97 -5.46 -5.12 2.12
CA ASP A 97 -4.58 -4.01 1.76
C ASP A 97 -4.80 -2.78 2.66
N GLU A 98 -3.71 -2.08 2.97
CA GLU A 98 -3.79 -0.73 3.56
C GLU A 98 -4.42 0.28 2.58
N VAL A 99 -4.21 0.09 1.27
CA VAL A 99 -4.90 0.81 0.19
C VAL A 99 -6.21 0.10 -0.12
N THR A 100 -7.19 0.34 0.75
CA THR A 100 -8.50 -0.32 0.69
C THR A 100 -9.32 0.03 -0.56
N ASP A 101 -10.41 -0.71 -0.79
CA ASP A 101 -11.40 -0.43 -1.84
C ASP A 101 -11.88 1.03 -1.85
N ARG A 102 -11.94 1.68 -0.68
CA ARG A 102 -12.32 3.09 -0.55
C ARG A 102 -11.29 4.03 -1.20
N ALA A 103 -10.01 3.68 -1.19
CA ALA A 103 -8.94 4.42 -1.85
C ALA A 103 -8.94 4.16 -3.36
N MET A 104 -9.31 2.95 -3.80
CA MET A 104 -9.37 2.57 -5.22
C MET A 104 -10.62 3.10 -5.94
N GLU A 105 -11.74 3.20 -5.23
CA GLU A 105 -13.05 3.57 -5.81
C GLU A 105 -13.03 4.91 -6.59
N PRO A 106 -12.39 6.00 -6.10
CA PRO A 106 -12.28 7.24 -6.86
C PRO A 106 -11.58 7.05 -8.21
N TRP A 107 -10.48 6.29 -8.27
CA TRP A 107 -9.79 5.99 -9.53
C TRP A 107 -10.71 5.23 -10.48
N PHE A 108 -11.35 4.16 -10.01
CA PHE A 108 -12.25 3.37 -10.82
C PHE A 108 -13.42 4.21 -11.37
N LYS A 109 -13.93 5.17 -10.60
CA LYS A 109 -15.03 6.06 -11.00
C LYS A 109 -14.63 7.11 -12.04
N HIS A 110 -13.40 7.64 -11.95
CA HIS A 110 -12.99 8.79 -12.77
C HIS A 110 -12.21 8.42 -14.03
N ILE A 111 -11.57 7.25 -14.09
CA ILE A 111 -11.01 6.73 -15.34
C ILE A 111 -12.17 6.36 -16.28
N PRO A 112 -12.10 6.66 -17.60
CA PRO A 112 -13.11 6.24 -18.57
C PRO A 112 -13.45 4.75 -18.43
N LYS A 113 -14.75 4.43 -18.33
CA LYS A 113 -15.23 3.11 -17.90
C LYS A 113 -14.85 1.98 -18.85
N GLU A 114 -14.73 2.30 -20.12
CA GLU A 114 -14.29 1.39 -21.17
C GLU A 114 -12.79 1.07 -21.10
N LYS A 115 -12.00 1.86 -20.36
CA LYS A 115 -10.53 1.73 -20.25
C LYS A 115 -10.06 1.21 -18.90
N VAL A 116 -10.96 0.91 -17.96
CA VAL A 116 -10.58 0.56 -16.59
C VAL A 116 -11.15 -0.78 -16.15
N LYS A 117 -10.26 -1.67 -15.73
CA LYS A 117 -10.58 -2.92 -15.04
C LYS A 117 -10.08 -2.82 -13.61
N TRP A 118 -10.81 -3.41 -12.67
CA TRP A 118 -10.40 -3.48 -11.28
C TRP A 118 -10.47 -4.92 -10.79
N VAL A 119 -9.35 -5.42 -10.27
CA VAL A 119 -9.21 -6.74 -9.68
C VAL A 119 -8.82 -6.61 -8.21
N LYS A 120 -9.51 -7.39 -7.38
CA LYS A 120 -9.19 -7.55 -5.96
C LYS A 120 -8.64 -8.94 -5.69
N PHE A 121 -7.55 -8.99 -4.93
CA PHE A 121 -6.90 -10.22 -4.46
C PHE A 121 -7.37 -10.53 -3.04
N GLU A 122 -8.43 -11.33 -2.92
CA GLU A 122 -9.16 -11.54 -1.65
C GLU A 122 -8.28 -11.98 -0.48
N ASP A 123 -7.19 -12.75 -0.70
CA ASP A 123 -6.29 -13.21 0.36
C ASP A 123 -4.88 -12.58 0.26
N ALA A 124 -4.80 -11.37 -0.28
CA ALA A 124 -3.59 -10.56 -0.29
C ALA A 124 -3.77 -9.25 0.49
N SER A 125 -2.65 -8.66 0.89
CA SER A 125 -2.52 -7.29 1.37
C SER A 125 -1.85 -6.41 0.31
N HIS A 126 -0.98 -5.47 0.68
CA HIS A 126 -0.35 -4.52 -0.24
C HIS A 126 0.60 -5.20 -1.24
N MET A 127 1.21 -6.32 -0.83
CA MET A 127 2.17 -7.07 -1.64
C MET A 127 1.55 -8.30 -2.34
N ALA A 128 0.40 -8.11 -3.00
CA ALA A 128 -0.29 -9.19 -3.71
C ALA A 128 0.57 -9.95 -4.75
N HIS A 129 1.59 -9.29 -5.30
CA HIS A 129 2.57 -9.90 -6.22
C HIS A 129 3.50 -10.94 -5.56
N TRP A 130 3.58 -10.94 -4.24
CA TRP A 130 4.26 -11.96 -3.44
C TRP A 130 3.26 -12.94 -2.80
N GLU A 131 2.13 -12.44 -2.30
CA GLU A 131 1.16 -13.24 -1.54
C GLU A 131 0.26 -14.14 -2.41
N GLU A 132 -0.23 -13.62 -3.55
CA GLU A 132 -1.01 -14.37 -4.54
C GLU A 132 -0.29 -14.39 -5.91
N ARG A 133 1.02 -14.69 -5.89
CA ARG A 133 1.94 -14.48 -7.03
C ARG A 133 1.47 -15.06 -8.36
N GLU A 134 1.05 -16.32 -8.41
CA GLU A 134 0.63 -16.96 -9.68
C GLU A 134 -0.57 -16.23 -10.31
N LYS A 135 -1.57 -15.91 -9.48
CA LYS A 135 -2.76 -15.19 -9.90
C LYS A 135 -2.41 -13.76 -10.32
N PHE A 136 -1.56 -13.07 -9.55
CA PHE A 136 -1.09 -11.73 -9.89
C PHE A 136 -0.42 -11.71 -11.26
N MET A 137 0.52 -12.64 -11.50
CA MET A 137 1.24 -12.74 -12.76
C MET A 137 0.32 -13.11 -13.93
N SER A 138 -0.65 -14.00 -13.72
CA SER A 138 -1.64 -14.36 -14.73
C SER A 138 -2.51 -13.16 -15.15
N ILE A 139 -2.99 -12.38 -14.18
CA ILE A 139 -3.84 -11.21 -14.43
C ILE A 139 -3.07 -10.09 -15.12
N CYS A 140 -1.88 -9.75 -14.63
CA CYS A 140 -1.01 -8.77 -15.26
C CYS A 140 -0.56 -9.21 -16.65
N GLY A 141 -0.19 -10.49 -16.81
CA GLY A 141 0.20 -11.05 -18.09
C GLY A 141 -0.92 -11.02 -19.13
N GLY A 142 -2.14 -11.41 -18.74
CA GLY A 142 -3.32 -11.30 -19.60
C GLY A 142 -3.59 -9.85 -20.02
N PHE A 143 -3.57 -8.91 -19.06
CA PHE A 143 -3.74 -7.49 -19.35
C PHE A 143 -2.69 -6.92 -20.32
N LEU A 144 -1.43 -7.36 -20.22
CA LEU A 144 -0.36 -6.90 -21.10
C LEU A 144 -0.39 -7.54 -22.50
N LEU A 145 -1.01 -8.71 -22.66
CA LEU A 145 -1.10 -9.42 -23.95
C LEU A 145 -2.38 -9.12 -24.72
N ASP A 146 -3.45 -8.74 -24.02
CA ASP A 146 -4.75 -8.40 -24.62
C ASP A 146 -4.80 -6.97 -25.22
N ASN A 147 -3.73 -6.18 -25.04
CA ASN A 147 -3.58 -4.79 -25.48
C ASN A 147 -2.37 -4.62 -26.41
#